data_AF-A0A200J1N8-F1
#
_entry.id   AF-A0A200J1N8-F1
#
_cell.length_a   1.000
_cell.length_b   1.000
_cell.length_c   1.000
_cell.angle_alpha   90.00
_cell.angle_beta   90.00
_cell.angle_gamma   90.00
#
_symmetry.space_group_name_H-M   'P 1'
#
loop_
_entity.id
_entity.type
_entity.pdbx_description
1 polymer ?
#
loop_
_entity_poly.entity_id
_entity_poly.type
_entity_poly.pdbx_seq_one_letter_code
_entity_poly.pdbx_strand_id
1 'polypeptide(L)'
;PVLLSFYFFYFITLIYFLFFKSIGIRGISLNPLDFLWGIGNGEGTIETLFNIIYFIPLGFLVGKKIISFLIFIVLVEIVQYTFSLGIFDLSDILLNFIGFYIGLILQKTFLYKLFSLQLKKSISTREQSSENV
;
A
#
# COMPACT_ATOMS: atom_id res chain seq x y z
N PRO A 1 5.19 -22.60 2.46
CA PRO A 1 4.96 -22.66 1.00
C PRO A 1 3.79 -21.77 0.52
N VAL A 2 2.58 -21.95 1.05
CA VAL A 2 1.37 -21.24 0.57
C VAL A 2 1.44 -19.72 0.74
N LEU A 3 1.81 -19.23 1.93
CA LEU A 3 1.93 -17.79 2.21
C LEU A 3 2.97 -17.09 1.31
N LEU A 4 4.09 -17.78 1.07
CA LEU A 4 5.15 -17.29 0.19
C LEU A 4 4.65 -17.15 -1.25
N SER A 5 3.86 -18.11 -1.73
CA SER A 5 3.22 -18.04 -3.04
C SER A 5 2.30 -16.82 -3.15
N PHE A 6 1.46 -16.54 -2.13
CA PHE A 6 0.61 -15.35 -2.15
C PHE A 6 1.41 -14.04 -2.23
N TYR A 7 2.48 -13.90 -1.44
CA TYR A 7 3.33 -12.71 -1.52
C TYR A 7 4.05 -12.59 -2.86
N PHE A 8 4.51 -13.72 -3.42
CA PHE A 8 5.15 -13.74 -4.72
C PHE A 8 4.18 -13.27 -5.83
N PHE A 9 2.96 -13.81 -5.86
CA PHE A 9 1.92 -13.39 -6.80
C PHE A 9 1.56 -11.91 -6.61
N TYR A 10 1.42 -11.46 -5.36
CA TYR A 10 1.16 -10.05 -5.05
C TYR A 10 2.24 -9.11 -5.60
N PHE A 11 3.53 -9.43 -5.38
CA PHE A 11 4.61 -8.57 -5.88
C PHE A 11 4.71 -8.59 -7.41
N ILE A 12 4.44 -9.73 -8.06
CA ILE A 12 4.36 -9.81 -9.52
C ILE A 12 3.26 -8.90 -10.05
N THR A 13 2.05 -8.99 -9.49
CA THR A 13 0.92 -8.18 -9.97
C THR A 13 1.10 -6.69 -9.66
N LEU A 14 1.70 -6.35 -8.52
CA LEU A 14 2.11 -4.98 -8.18
C LEU A 14 3.09 -4.42 -9.22
N ILE A 15 4.16 -5.15 -9.53
CA ILE A 15 5.17 -4.74 -10.52
C ILE A 15 4.52 -4.60 -11.90
N TYR A 16 3.69 -5.57 -12.30
CA TYR A 16 2.97 -5.53 -13.56
C TYR A 16 2.11 -4.25 -13.64
N PHE A 17 1.32 -3.99 -12.61
CA PHE A 17 0.42 -2.86 -12.60
C PHE A 17 1.16 -1.51 -12.60
N LEU A 18 2.26 -1.40 -11.85
CA LEU A 18 3.07 -0.18 -11.86
C LEU A 18 3.67 0.08 -13.24
N PHE A 19 4.31 -0.91 -13.86
CA PHE A 19 5.13 -0.64 -15.05
C PHE A 19 4.42 -0.88 -16.38
N PHE A 20 3.32 -1.61 -16.41
CA PHE A 20 2.74 -2.06 -17.67
C PHE A 20 1.32 -1.53 -17.92
N LYS A 21 0.78 -0.66 -17.04
CA LYS A 21 -0.56 -0.08 -17.21
C LYS A 21 -0.71 0.87 -18.39
N SER A 22 0.37 1.55 -18.81
CA SER A 22 0.29 2.65 -19.79
C SER A 22 1.45 2.65 -20.78
N ILE A 23 1.87 1.46 -21.22
CA ILE A 23 3.00 1.28 -22.14
C ILE A 23 2.81 2.12 -23.42
N GLY A 24 3.86 2.85 -23.81
CA GLY A 24 3.88 3.66 -25.01
C GLY A 24 3.29 5.06 -24.83
N ILE A 25 2.74 5.37 -23.66
CA ILE A 25 2.24 6.70 -23.31
C ILE A 25 3.27 7.39 -22.41
N ARG A 26 3.54 8.65 -22.69
CA ARG A 26 4.47 9.48 -21.89
C ARG A 26 3.92 10.88 -21.73
N GLY A 27 4.05 11.42 -20.53
CA GLY A 27 3.61 12.75 -20.17
C GLY A 27 4.07 13.12 -18.77
N ILE A 28 3.75 14.34 -18.35
CA ILE A 28 3.99 14.82 -16.99
C ILE A 28 2.69 15.48 -16.52
N SER A 29 2.11 14.98 -15.42
CA SER A 29 1.02 15.63 -14.70
C SER A 29 1.51 16.04 -13.32
N LEU A 30 1.51 17.34 -13.06
CA LEU A 30 1.93 17.91 -11.77
C LEU A 30 0.74 18.29 -10.88
N ASN A 31 -0.49 18.03 -11.33
CA ASN A 31 -1.67 18.28 -10.53
C ASN A 31 -1.91 17.07 -9.61
N PRO A 32 -1.75 17.19 -8.28
CA PRO A 32 -1.92 16.05 -7.36
C PRO A 32 -3.39 15.63 -7.20
N LEU A 33 -4.33 16.43 -7.67
CA LEU A 33 -5.77 16.20 -7.58
C LEU A 33 -6.41 15.87 -8.93
N ASP A 34 -5.60 15.60 -9.96
CA ASP A 34 -6.08 15.33 -11.32
C ASP A 34 -7.00 14.09 -11.39
N PHE A 35 -6.72 13.11 -10.53
CA PHE A 35 -7.55 11.91 -10.39
C PHE A 35 -9.02 12.21 -10.06
N LEU A 36 -9.34 13.35 -9.42
CA LEU A 36 -10.72 13.71 -9.10
C LEU A 36 -11.52 14.01 -10.37
N TRP A 37 -10.89 14.63 -11.37
CA TRP A 37 -11.53 14.87 -12.66
C TRP A 37 -11.71 13.58 -13.44
N GLY A 38 -10.72 12.68 -13.42
CA GLY A 38 -10.83 11.35 -14.00
C GLY A 38 -12.03 10.59 -13.45
N ILE A 39 -12.12 10.47 -12.10
CA ILE A 39 -13.26 9.81 -11.45
C ILE A 39 -14.60 10.46 -11.82
N GLY A 40 -14.67 11.80 -11.83
CA GLY A 40 -15.90 12.53 -12.17
C GLY A 40 -16.39 12.27 -13.59
N ASN A 41 -15.47 12.01 -14.53
CA ASN A 41 -15.77 11.74 -15.94
C ASN A 41 -15.80 10.25 -16.28
N GLY A 42 -15.50 9.36 -15.31
CA GLY A 42 -15.42 7.91 -15.51
C GLY A 42 -14.14 7.41 -16.20
N GLU A 43 -13.17 8.29 -16.42
CA GLU A 43 -11.87 7.97 -17.02
C GLU A 43 -10.84 7.69 -15.91
N GLY A 44 -9.91 6.75 -16.09
CA GLY A 44 -8.83 6.54 -15.13
C GLY A 44 -9.26 6.01 -13.74
N THR A 45 -10.53 5.62 -13.57
CA THR A 45 -11.10 5.23 -12.26
C THR A 45 -10.52 3.91 -11.76
N ILE A 46 -10.32 2.95 -12.67
CA ILE A 46 -9.75 1.64 -12.35
C ILE A 46 -8.29 1.82 -11.90
N GLU A 47 -7.55 2.66 -12.61
CA GLU A 47 -6.16 2.98 -12.36
C GLU A 47 -5.98 3.64 -10.98
N THR A 48 -6.84 4.62 -10.70
CA THR A 48 -6.89 5.32 -9.43
C THR A 48 -7.15 4.37 -8.26
N LEU A 49 -8.09 3.43 -8.41
CA LEU A 49 -8.39 2.43 -7.38
C LEU A 49 -7.21 1.49 -7.13
N PHE A 50 -6.55 1.01 -8.19
CA PHE A 50 -5.43 0.09 -8.06
C PHE A 50 -4.19 0.74 -7.44
N ASN A 51 -3.93 2.03 -7.72
CA ASN A 51 -2.90 2.81 -7.03
C ASN A 51 -3.12 2.87 -5.50
N ILE A 52 -4.36 2.82 -5.03
CA ILE A 52 -4.62 2.72 -3.58
C ILE A 52 -4.51 1.26 -3.11
N ILE A 53 -5.25 0.35 -3.74
CA ILE A 53 -5.46 -1.03 -3.26
C ILE A 53 -4.14 -1.80 -3.18
N TYR A 54 -3.28 -1.68 -4.19
CA TYR A 54 -2.03 -2.44 -4.23
C TYR A 54 -1.02 -1.99 -3.18
N PHE A 55 -1.12 -0.75 -2.70
CA PHE A 55 -0.20 -0.21 -1.70
C PHE A 55 -0.65 -0.43 -0.25
N ILE A 56 -1.91 -0.80 0.00
CA ILE A 56 -2.40 -1.18 1.33
C ILE A 56 -1.62 -2.37 1.91
N PRO A 57 -1.48 -3.52 1.21
CA PRO A 57 -0.67 -4.63 1.72
C PRO A 57 0.80 -4.23 1.92
N LEU A 58 1.36 -3.40 1.04
CA LEU A 58 2.74 -2.93 1.16
C LEU A 58 2.95 -2.09 2.44
N GLY A 59 2.03 -1.16 2.71
CA GLY A 59 2.02 -0.37 3.95
C GLY A 59 1.95 -1.26 5.18
N PHE A 60 1.10 -2.28 5.15
CA PHE A 60 0.99 -3.24 6.23
C PHE A 60 2.29 -4.04 6.47
N LEU A 61 3.02 -4.37 5.40
CA LEU A 61 4.26 -5.16 5.47
C LEU A 61 5.47 -4.31 5.89
N VAL A 62 5.65 -3.14 5.29
CA VAL A 62 6.86 -2.32 5.43
C VAL A 62 6.90 -1.57 6.76
N GLY A 63 5.74 -1.24 7.33
CA GLY A 63 5.63 -0.48 8.57
C GLY A 63 6.17 0.95 8.44
N LYS A 64 6.71 1.52 9.52
CA LYS A 64 6.93 2.98 9.70
C LYS A 64 7.96 3.66 8.77
N LYS A 65 8.39 3.04 7.67
CA LYS A 65 9.40 3.58 6.72
C LYS A 65 8.78 4.52 5.68
N ILE A 66 8.05 5.54 6.13
CA ILE A 66 7.29 6.46 5.27
C ILE A 66 8.19 7.20 4.28
N ILE A 67 9.36 7.68 4.72
CA ILE A 67 10.30 8.43 3.87
C ILE A 67 10.88 7.54 2.78
N SER A 68 11.31 6.31 3.13
CA SER A 68 11.80 5.35 2.14
C SER A 68 10.72 4.98 1.12
N PHE A 69 9.47 4.87 1.56
CA PHE A 69 8.34 4.61 0.68
C PHE A 69 8.07 5.79 -0.27
N LEU A 70 8.12 7.03 0.23
CA LEU A 70 7.95 8.22 -0.60
C LEU A 70 9.03 8.33 -1.67
N ILE A 71 10.29 8.05 -1.32
CA ILE A 71 11.40 7.99 -2.27
C ILE A 71 11.14 6.88 -3.30
N PHE A 72 10.67 5.70 -2.87
CA PHE A 72 10.36 4.59 -3.75
C PHE A 72 9.30 4.95 -4.79
N ILE A 73 8.15 5.52 -4.40
CA ILE A 73 7.09 5.85 -5.37
C ILE A 73 7.50 6.95 -6.34
N VAL A 74 8.29 7.95 -5.89
CA VAL A 74 8.85 8.96 -6.79
C VAL A 74 9.81 8.33 -7.81
N LEU A 75 10.66 7.39 -7.38
CA LEU A 75 11.54 6.66 -8.28
C LEU A 75 10.76 5.81 -9.29
N VAL A 76 9.64 5.21 -8.88
CA VAL A 76 8.76 4.45 -9.79
C VAL A 76 8.21 5.36 -10.89
N GLU A 77 7.69 6.54 -10.55
CA GLU A 77 7.20 7.52 -11.54
C GLU A 77 8.31 7.99 -12.50
N ILE A 78 9.52 8.22 -11.98
CA ILE A 78 10.69 8.58 -12.79
C ILE A 78 11.01 7.46 -13.78
N VAL A 79 11.00 6.20 -13.33
CA VAL A 79 11.23 5.03 -14.19
C VAL A 79 10.12 4.93 -15.23
N GLN A 80 8.86 5.09 -14.84
CA GLN A 80 7.73 5.01 -15.76
C GLN A 80 7.86 6.03 -16.89
N TYR A 81 8.18 7.28 -16.54
CA TYR A 81 8.40 8.34 -17.50
C TYR A 81 9.63 8.11 -18.39
N THR A 82 10.74 7.63 -17.82
CA THR A 82 12.00 7.46 -18.55
C THR A 82 11.90 6.34 -19.59
N PHE A 83 11.21 5.25 -19.26
CA PHE A 83 11.04 4.09 -20.14
C PHE A 83 9.74 4.11 -20.96
N SER A 84 9.01 5.22 -20.97
CA SER A 84 7.72 5.36 -21.68
C SER A 84 6.70 4.27 -21.29
N LEU A 85 6.70 3.93 -20.00
CA LEU A 85 5.81 2.97 -19.37
C LEU A 85 4.57 3.64 -18.75
N GLY A 86 4.61 4.98 -18.65
CA GLY A 86 3.51 5.80 -18.17
C GLY A 86 3.85 7.28 -18.09
N ILE A 87 2.90 8.03 -17.53
CA ILE A 87 3.00 9.46 -17.24
C ILE A 87 3.66 9.61 -15.88
N PHE A 88 4.56 10.58 -15.71
CA PHE A 88 4.98 11.00 -14.36
C PHE A 88 3.82 11.76 -13.73
N ASP A 89 3.10 11.16 -12.78
CA ASP A 89 1.86 11.72 -12.26
C ASP A 89 1.92 11.95 -10.73
N LEU A 90 1.77 13.21 -10.32
CA LEU A 90 1.69 13.58 -8.91
C LEU A 90 0.44 13.03 -8.22
N SER A 91 -0.65 12.82 -8.98
CA SER A 91 -1.85 12.13 -8.50
C SER A 91 -1.55 10.67 -8.16
N ASP A 92 -0.79 9.97 -9.00
CA ASP A 92 -0.40 8.57 -8.73
C ASP A 92 0.47 8.46 -7.47
N ILE A 93 1.43 9.36 -7.28
CA ILE A 93 2.22 9.46 -6.04
C ILE A 93 1.31 9.64 -4.81
N LEU A 94 0.33 10.56 -4.88
CA LEU A 94 -0.58 10.82 -3.79
C LEU A 94 -1.46 9.59 -3.47
N LEU A 95 -2.02 8.94 -4.48
CA LEU A 95 -2.87 7.77 -4.34
C LEU A 95 -2.11 6.56 -3.78
N ASN A 96 -0.90 6.31 -4.28
CA ASN A 96 0.00 5.27 -3.77
C ASN A 96 0.35 5.52 -2.29
N PHE A 97 0.58 6.79 -1.93
CA PHE A 97 0.80 7.21 -0.54
C PHE A 97 -0.42 6.99 0.35
N ILE A 98 -1.63 7.33 -0.12
CA ILE A 98 -2.87 7.08 0.61
C ILE A 98 -3.04 5.58 0.87
N GLY A 99 -2.85 4.73 -0.14
CA GLY A 99 -2.93 3.28 0.00
C GLY A 99 -1.93 2.76 1.04
N PHE A 100 -0.67 3.18 0.95
CA PHE A 100 0.36 2.82 1.91
C PHE A 100 0.01 3.26 3.34
N TYR A 101 -0.48 4.50 3.50
CA TYR A 101 -0.83 5.04 4.81
C TYR A 101 -2.01 4.30 5.46
N ILE A 102 -3.03 3.90 4.67
CA ILE A 102 -4.11 3.01 5.11
C ILE A 102 -3.52 1.69 5.62
N GLY A 103 -2.58 1.10 4.87
CA GLY A 103 -1.85 -0.10 5.29
C GLY A 103 -1.15 0.04 6.65
N LEU A 104 -0.52 1.19 6.91
CA LEU A 104 0.13 1.49 8.20
C LEU A 104 -0.87 1.57 9.35
N ILE A 105 -2.03 2.19 9.13
CA ILE A 105 -3.09 2.28 10.13
C ILE A 105 -3.58 0.86 10.46
N LEU A 106 -3.85 0.04 9.43
CA LEU A 106 -4.28 -1.34 9.62
C LEU A 106 -3.25 -2.17 10.39
N GLN A 107 -1.96 -2.00 10.10
CA GLN A 107 -0.87 -2.67 10.82
C GLN A 107 -0.89 -2.31 12.30
N LYS A 108 -0.97 -1.02 12.63
CA LYS A 108 -1.00 -0.53 14.02
C LYS A 108 -2.22 -1.08 14.77
N THR A 109 -3.40 -0.98 14.17
CA THR A 109 -4.65 -1.47 14.78
C THR A 109 -4.61 -2.98 15.00
N PHE A 110 -4.09 -3.74 14.04
CA PHE A 110 -3.92 -5.18 14.16
C PHE A 110 -2.94 -5.57 15.26
N LEU A 111 -1.77 -4.91 15.32
CA LEU A 111 -0.76 -5.17 16.35
C LEU A 111 -1.27 -4.81 17.76
N TYR A 112 -1.96 -3.67 17.91
CA TYR A 112 -2.58 -3.29 19.18
C TYR A 112 -3.59 -4.33 19.66
N LYS A 113 -4.47 -4.79 18.76
CA LYS A 113 -5.44 -5.83 19.06
C LYS A 113 -4.76 -7.13 19.48
N LEU A 114 -3.75 -7.58 18.73
CA LEU A 114 -3.01 -8.81 19.04
C LEU A 114 -2.36 -8.74 20.43
N PHE A 115 -1.72 -7.62 20.75
CA PHE A 115 -1.08 -7.40 22.04
C PHE A 115 -2.10 -7.40 23.20
N SER A 116 -3.24 -6.71 23.04
CA SER A 116 -4.29 -6.69 24.05
C SER A 116 -4.86 -8.08 24.38
N LEU A 117 -4.95 -8.95 23.38
CA LEU A 117 -5.42 -10.34 23.55
C LEU A 117 -4.39 -11.20 24.29
N GLN A 118 -3.10 -11.01 24.01
CA GLN A 118 -2.02 -11.69 24.73
C GLN A 118 -1.99 -11.30 26.21
N LEU A 119 -2.17 -10.00 26.51
CA LEU A 119 -2.25 -9.53 27.90
C LEU A 119 -3.43 -10.15 28.64
N LYS A 120 -4.63 -10.10 28.07
CA LYS A 120 -5.84 -10.67 28.70
C LYS A 120 -5.67 -12.17 28.99
N LYS A 121 -5.05 -12.92 28.07
CA LYS A 121 -4.73 -14.34 28.29
C LYS A 121 -3.74 -14.54 29.44
N SER A 122 -2.68 -13.74 29.49
CA SER A 122 -1.64 -13.87 30.54
C SER A 122 -2.15 -13.56 31.95
N ILE A 123 -3.10 -12.62 32.10
CA ILE A 123 -3.70 -12.26 33.39
C ILE A 123 -4.62 -13.38 33.88
N SER A 124 -5.50 -13.90 33.01
CA SER A 124 -6.42 -15.00 33.36
C SER A 124 -5.68 -16.27 33.83
N THR A 125 -4.54 -16.60 33.22
CA THR A 125 -3.71 -17.74 33.66
C THR A 125 -3.11 -17.51 35.06
N ARG A 126 -2.74 -16.27 35.41
CA ARG A 126 -2.16 -15.92 36.73
C ARG A 126 -3.19 -15.95 37.86
N GLU A 127 -4.43 -15.52 37.59
CA GLU A 127 -5.53 -15.58 38.56
C GLU A 127 -5.85 -17.03 38.91
N GLN A 128 -5.97 -17.91 37.91
CA GLN A 128 -6.22 -19.34 38.13
C GLN A 128 -5.09 -20.06 38.90
N SER A 129 -3.82 -19.65 38.73
CA SER A 129 -2.73 -20.22 39.53
C SER A 129 -2.75 -19.77 40.99
N SER A 130 -3.33 -18.60 41.29
CA SER A 130 -3.41 -18.07 42.66
C SER A 130 -4.58 -18.66 43.45
N GLU A 131 -5.67 -19.07 42.79
CA GLU A 131 -6.83 -19.71 43.45
C GLU A 131 -6.62 -21.19 43.77
N ASN A 132 -5.65 -21.85 43.15
CA ASN A 132 -5.36 -23.28 43.32
C ASN A 132 -4.21 -23.59 44.31
N VAL A 133 -3.72 -22.57 45.03
CA VAL A 133 -2.68 -22.66 46.07
C VAL A 133 -3.29 -22.31 47.42
#